data_AF-A0A7Y5NQX3-F1
#
_entry.id   AF-A0A7Y5NQX3-F1
#
_cell.length_a   1.000
_cell.length_b   1.000
_cell.length_c   1.000
_cell.angle_alpha   90.00
_cell.angle_beta   90.00
_cell.angle_gamma   90.00
#
_symmetry.space_group_name_H-M   'P 1'
#
loop_
_entity.id
_entity.type
_entity.pdbx_description
1 polymer ?
#
loop_
_entity_poly.entity_id
_entity_poly.type
_entity_poly.pdbx_seq_one_letter_code
_entity_poly.pdbx_strand_id
1 'polypeptide(L)'
;MLRAPLRWAAALFVSTSFAALAGCSDSGDDQPTGQTGGAATNGGGGQNADGGGGTDTGGAGGTGEGGSGGSEELVWPNGMAPNNSHPWLREHHAELVRIEPRVLVLEVVNKPETEIQSIEELLPGLVAAFAEGSRYHGYSDPNAEPFLQYQIDKVVDLRDPSGAAYPDFWPPETPNGWDVGELFTEGFAPRLGYEDPDAPGEFLTMCELFERGLVNELWISAESGVRNIYENQSHVQVYDEDLEPVAGSFNDCTNGCYYDPSHRVTCSVSVRMQEINKTRGVGCGTHAAGHAQENLRFSIPYLRDNATRFYGFDLDTRFGLSSPDLYACSYDPGLCVERPAADRMVSAALWPGDPFDVAGWGAACGNVHFPANARSQYDYYSSIQALSSCEGYGLGGGPNGEDATTTFTSALTEAYEAEHGDCGGGWMVYMGQSMPGRGNQATDAEGGPMLNWWPFLFY
;
A
#
# COMPACT_ATOMS: atom_id res chain seq x y z
N MET A 1 39.42 27.85 22.57
CA MET A 1 38.95 27.84 21.18
C MET A 1 39.42 26.56 20.54
N LEU A 2 38.47 25.77 20.02
CA LEU A 2 38.55 24.51 19.22
C LEU A 2 37.71 23.41 19.87
N ARG A 3 36.44 23.35 19.44
CA ARG A 3 35.53 22.22 19.62
C ARG A 3 35.78 21.23 18.48
N ALA A 4 35.93 19.95 18.80
CA ALA A 4 35.85 18.84 17.84
C ALA A 4 34.46 18.20 17.93
N PRO A 5 33.87 17.69 16.83
CA PRO A 5 32.54 17.09 16.86
C PRO A 5 32.60 15.62 17.29
N LEU A 6 31.64 15.22 18.14
CA LEU A 6 31.35 13.82 18.46
C LEU A 6 30.80 13.14 17.21
N ARG A 7 31.39 12.00 16.84
CA ARG A 7 30.81 11.04 15.89
C ARG A 7 29.87 10.11 16.66
N TRP A 8 28.63 10.00 16.17
CA TRP A 8 27.66 8.99 16.62
C TRP A 8 28.16 7.60 16.21
N ALA A 9 28.23 6.69 17.18
CA ALA A 9 28.49 5.28 16.93
C ALA A 9 27.16 4.62 16.58
N ALA A 10 27.06 4.10 15.35
CA ALA A 10 25.99 3.20 14.95
C ALA A 10 26.11 1.91 15.78
N ALA A 11 25.02 1.54 16.46
CA ALA A 11 24.92 0.29 17.19
C ALA A 11 24.98 -0.88 16.20
N LEU A 12 25.94 -1.78 16.41
CA LEU A 12 26.00 -3.09 15.78
C LEU A 12 24.72 -3.87 16.16
N PHE A 13 23.84 -4.12 15.20
CA PHE A 13 22.85 -5.19 15.33
C PHE A 13 23.52 -6.51 14.98
N VAL A 14 23.47 -7.44 15.93
CA VAL A 14 23.83 -8.84 15.70
C VAL A 14 22.72 -9.45 14.85
N SER A 15 23.05 -9.71 13.58
CA SER A 15 22.26 -10.53 12.68
C SER A 15 22.11 -11.94 13.26
N THR A 16 20.92 -12.25 13.77
CA THR A 16 20.44 -13.62 13.84
C THR A 16 19.76 -13.93 12.52
N SER A 17 20.34 -14.89 11.80
CA SER A 17 19.96 -15.44 10.50
C SER A 17 18.47 -15.36 10.14
N PHE A 18 18.12 -14.48 9.19
CA PHE A 18 16.89 -14.56 8.42
C PHE A 18 17.16 -15.36 7.14
N ALA A 19 16.85 -16.65 7.20
CA ALA A 19 16.88 -17.55 6.06
C ALA A 19 15.73 -18.55 6.18
N ALA A 20 14.51 -18.07 5.95
CA ALA A 20 13.35 -18.88 5.55
C ALA A 20 12.25 -17.91 5.08
N LEU A 21 11.60 -18.24 3.96
CA LEU A 21 10.52 -17.50 3.27
C LEU A 21 10.95 -16.47 2.20
N ALA A 22 11.98 -16.79 1.42
CA ALA A 22 11.92 -16.54 -0.02
C ALA A 22 11.35 -17.81 -0.67
N GLY A 23 10.02 -17.87 -0.81
CA GLY A 23 9.31 -19.11 -1.11
C GLY A 23 7.96 -18.92 -1.79
N CYS A 24 7.83 -17.92 -2.66
CA CYS A 24 6.84 -17.94 -3.72
C CYS A 24 7.59 -18.03 -5.06
N SER A 25 8.28 -19.16 -5.26
CA SER A 25 8.73 -19.55 -6.59
C SER A 25 7.56 -20.20 -7.31
N ASP A 26 7.14 -19.52 -8.37
CA ASP A 26 6.51 -20.04 -9.58
C ASP A 26 6.51 -21.59 -9.69
N SER A 27 5.32 -22.17 -9.63
CA SER A 27 5.07 -23.56 -10.02
C SER A 27 3.84 -23.61 -10.92
N GLY A 28 3.92 -22.93 -12.06
CA GLY A 28 3.00 -23.09 -13.18
C GLY A 28 3.55 -24.05 -14.24
N ASP A 29 3.54 -25.35 -13.96
CA ASP A 29 3.76 -26.41 -14.96
C ASP A 29 2.42 -27.08 -15.23
N ASP A 30 1.61 -26.52 -16.15
CA ASP A 30 0.41 -27.19 -16.67
C ASP A 30 0.38 -27.14 -18.21
N GLN A 31 0.69 -28.29 -18.80
CA GLN A 31 0.50 -28.60 -20.21
C GLN A 31 -1.01 -28.63 -20.55
N PRO A 32 -1.49 -27.97 -21.60
CA PRO A 32 -2.86 -28.13 -22.04
C PRO A 32 -2.98 -29.43 -22.86
N THR A 33 -3.66 -30.43 -22.30
CA THR A 33 -4.17 -31.55 -23.09
C THR A 33 -5.32 -31.05 -23.96
N GLY A 34 -5.10 -31.07 -25.27
CA GLY A 34 -6.09 -30.67 -26.25
C GLY A 34 -7.30 -31.60 -26.24
N GLN A 35 -8.49 -31.00 -26.19
CA GLN A 35 -9.70 -31.59 -26.73
C GLN A 35 -10.41 -30.61 -27.66
N THR A 36 -10.63 -31.11 -28.87
CA THR A 36 -11.25 -30.53 -30.04
C THR A 36 -12.78 -30.45 -29.94
N GLY A 37 -13.35 -29.40 -30.51
CA GLY A 37 -14.75 -29.32 -30.96
C GLY A 37 -15.39 -27.99 -30.54
N GLY A 38 -16.07 -27.21 -31.36
CA GLY A 38 -16.51 -27.32 -32.75
C GLY A 38 -17.31 -26.04 -33.06
N ALA A 39 -17.22 -25.56 -34.29
CA ALA A 39 -17.79 -24.31 -34.75
C ALA A 39 -19.33 -24.30 -34.87
N ALA A 40 -19.95 -23.13 -34.67
CA ALA A 40 -21.21 -22.69 -35.30
C ALA A 40 -21.38 -21.16 -35.07
N THR A 41 -21.04 -20.29 -36.03
CA THR A 41 -21.87 -19.69 -37.10
C THR A 41 -22.77 -18.51 -36.71
N ASN A 42 -22.51 -17.41 -37.43
CA ASN A 42 -23.22 -16.14 -37.55
C ASN A 42 -24.73 -16.19 -37.86
N GLY A 43 -25.42 -15.14 -37.43
CA GLY A 43 -26.65 -14.57 -37.99
C GLY A 43 -27.21 -13.54 -36.99
N GLY A 44 -27.56 -12.28 -37.29
CA GLY A 44 -27.86 -11.60 -38.54
C GLY A 44 -29.25 -10.93 -38.42
N GLY A 45 -29.29 -9.59 -38.47
CA GLY A 45 -30.51 -8.77 -38.65
C GLY A 45 -31.23 -8.35 -37.36
N GLY A 46 -31.85 -7.17 -37.22
CA GLY A 46 -32.08 -6.06 -38.15
C GLY A 46 -33.08 -5.07 -37.53
N GLN A 47 -32.82 -3.78 -37.74
CA GLN A 47 -33.73 -2.64 -38.00
C GLN A 47 -35.00 -2.31 -37.18
N ASN A 48 -35.12 -0.98 -36.96
CA ASN A 48 -36.31 -0.10 -36.91
C ASN A 48 -37.21 -0.11 -35.66
N ALA A 49 -37.43 1.05 -35.02
CA ALA A 49 -38.44 2.04 -35.42
C ALA A 49 -38.67 3.13 -34.34
N ASP A 50 -38.74 4.37 -34.82
CA ASP A 50 -39.64 5.48 -34.46
C ASP A 50 -40.40 5.52 -33.12
N GLY A 51 -40.34 6.72 -32.52
CA GLY A 51 -41.53 7.58 -32.43
C GLY A 51 -42.22 7.68 -31.07
N GLY A 52 -42.32 8.90 -30.54
CA GLY A 52 -43.21 9.18 -29.42
C GLY A 52 -43.02 10.55 -28.78
N GLY A 53 -43.41 11.61 -29.49
CA GLY A 53 -43.59 12.93 -28.89
C GLY A 53 -44.80 12.97 -27.94
N GLY A 54 -44.63 13.66 -26.82
CA GLY A 54 -45.71 14.00 -25.89
C GLY A 54 -45.46 15.39 -25.31
N THR A 55 -46.32 16.33 -25.68
CA THR A 55 -46.40 17.71 -25.20
C THR A 55 -47.41 17.84 -24.05
N ASP A 56 -47.18 18.90 -23.24
CA ASP A 56 -48.09 19.59 -22.31
C ASP A 56 -48.40 18.90 -20.96
N THR A 57 -48.39 19.56 -19.80
CA THR A 57 -48.95 20.87 -19.41
C THR A 57 -48.32 21.35 -18.10
N GLY A 58 -48.27 22.67 -17.90
CA GLY A 58 -47.63 23.33 -16.76
C GLY A 58 -48.35 23.22 -15.40
N GLY A 59 -47.62 23.61 -14.36
CA GLY A 59 -48.12 23.73 -13.00
C GLY A 59 -47.19 24.53 -12.08
N ALA A 60 -47.56 25.79 -11.86
CA ALA A 60 -47.39 26.62 -10.67
C ALA A 60 -46.01 26.79 -10.00
N GLY A 61 -45.60 28.06 -9.87
CA GLY A 61 -44.37 28.49 -9.23
C GLY A 61 -44.27 28.14 -7.74
N GLY A 62 -43.11 27.60 -7.39
CA GLY A 62 -42.51 27.71 -6.06
C GLY A 62 -41.25 28.55 -6.21
N THR A 63 -41.15 29.63 -5.45
CA THR A 63 -39.90 30.36 -5.24
C THR A 63 -38.96 29.47 -4.45
N GLY A 64 -38.21 28.62 -5.17
CA GLY A 64 -37.10 27.87 -4.62
C GLY A 64 -35.95 28.82 -4.33
N GLU A 65 -35.58 28.92 -3.07
CA GLU A 65 -34.26 29.41 -2.67
C GLU A 65 -33.23 28.65 -3.52
N GLY A 66 -32.45 29.41 -4.29
CA GLY A 66 -31.30 28.91 -5.01
C GLY A 66 -30.26 28.44 -4.00
N GLY A 67 -30.43 27.23 -3.49
CA GLY A 67 -29.34 26.43 -3.00
C GLY A 67 -28.41 26.25 -4.18
N SER A 68 -27.28 26.95 -4.16
CA SER A 68 -26.12 26.56 -4.94
C SER A 68 -25.89 25.08 -4.64
N GLY A 69 -26.32 24.22 -5.55
CA GLY A 69 -26.00 22.80 -5.54
C GLY A 69 -24.50 22.69 -5.73
N GLY A 70 -23.74 22.91 -4.65
CA GLY A 70 -22.39 22.40 -4.56
C GLY A 70 -22.54 20.91 -4.78
N SER A 71 -21.97 20.40 -5.86
CA SER A 71 -21.72 18.98 -5.99
C SER A 71 -21.12 18.53 -4.66
N GLU A 72 -21.82 17.68 -3.92
CA GLU A 72 -21.25 17.09 -2.71
C GLU A 72 -19.90 16.50 -3.10
N GLU A 73 -18.85 16.85 -2.35
CA GLU A 73 -17.53 16.27 -2.58
C GLU A 73 -17.63 14.75 -2.41
N LEU A 74 -17.22 13.99 -3.45
CA LEU A 74 -17.22 12.54 -3.40
C LEU A 74 -16.08 12.05 -2.50
N VAL A 75 -16.42 11.78 -1.25
CA VAL A 75 -15.53 11.22 -0.23
C VAL A 75 -15.97 9.80 0.11
N TRP A 76 -15.02 8.88 0.25
CA TRP A 76 -15.26 7.53 0.76
C TRP A 76 -14.51 7.33 2.09
N PRO A 77 -14.99 6.52 3.05
CA PRO A 77 -16.28 5.83 3.07
C PRO A 77 -17.45 6.80 3.24
N ASN A 78 -18.62 6.41 2.75
CA ASN A 78 -19.86 7.19 2.88
C ASN A 78 -21.07 6.28 3.09
N GLY A 79 -22.26 6.87 3.22
CA GLY A 79 -23.49 6.11 3.48
C GLY A 79 -23.92 5.14 2.36
N MET A 80 -23.43 5.32 1.13
CA MET A 80 -23.71 4.42 0.00
C MET A 80 -22.66 3.32 -0.15
N ALA A 81 -21.43 3.59 0.29
CA ALA A 81 -20.28 2.69 0.18
C ALA A 81 -19.43 2.78 1.45
N PRO A 82 -19.83 2.11 2.53
CA PRO A 82 -19.15 2.25 3.82
C PRO A 82 -17.93 1.34 3.96
N ASN A 83 -17.88 0.23 3.22
CA ASN A 83 -16.90 -0.84 3.38
C ASN A 83 -15.90 -0.90 2.22
N ASN A 84 -14.85 -1.70 2.43
CA ASN A 84 -13.84 -2.02 1.43
C ASN A 84 -14.47 -2.88 0.31
N SER A 85 -13.83 -2.92 -0.87
CA SER A 85 -14.27 -3.71 -2.04
C SER A 85 -15.66 -3.37 -2.59
N HIS A 86 -16.30 -2.32 -2.07
CA HIS A 86 -17.64 -1.94 -2.51
C HIS A 86 -17.61 -1.52 -3.99
N PRO A 87 -18.49 -2.01 -4.87
CA PRO A 87 -18.47 -1.68 -6.30
C PRO A 87 -18.46 -0.17 -6.59
N TRP A 88 -19.16 0.61 -5.76
CA TRP A 88 -19.18 2.07 -5.81
C TRP A 88 -17.79 2.72 -5.81
N LEU A 89 -16.81 2.19 -5.06
CA LEU A 89 -15.44 2.73 -5.02
C LEU A 89 -14.81 2.77 -6.41
N ARG A 90 -15.05 1.71 -7.19
CA ARG A 90 -14.56 1.57 -8.55
C ARG A 90 -15.35 2.39 -9.54
N GLU A 91 -16.68 2.35 -9.43
CA GLU A 91 -17.57 3.15 -10.28
C GLU A 91 -17.28 4.65 -10.18
N HIS A 92 -16.87 5.12 -9.00
CA HIS A 92 -16.56 6.53 -8.74
C HIS A 92 -15.07 6.83 -8.56
N HIS A 93 -14.19 5.90 -8.92
CA HIS A 93 -12.75 6.02 -8.66
C HIS A 93 -12.17 7.36 -9.14
N ALA A 94 -12.48 7.73 -10.38
CA ALA A 94 -11.97 8.96 -11.00
C ALA A 94 -12.62 10.24 -10.45
N GLU A 95 -13.77 10.14 -9.78
CA GLU A 95 -14.53 11.26 -9.25
C GLU A 95 -14.21 11.54 -7.78
N LEU A 96 -13.63 10.56 -7.07
CA LEU A 96 -13.23 10.71 -5.68
C LEU A 96 -12.28 11.90 -5.51
N VAL A 97 -12.58 12.71 -4.50
CA VAL A 97 -11.76 13.86 -4.13
C VAL A 97 -10.89 13.59 -2.90
N ARG A 98 -11.28 12.61 -2.09
CA ARG A 98 -10.58 12.19 -0.88
C ARG A 98 -11.10 10.82 -0.43
N ILE A 99 -10.27 10.09 0.31
CA ILE A 99 -10.66 8.94 1.11
C ILE A 99 -10.31 9.14 2.59
N GLU A 100 -11.18 8.68 3.48
CA GLU A 100 -11.15 8.83 4.94
C GLU A 100 -11.36 7.48 5.66
N PRO A 101 -10.56 6.45 5.34
CA PRO A 101 -10.70 5.13 5.95
C PRO A 101 -10.70 5.18 7.47
N ARG A 102 -11.61 4.42 8.08
CA ARG A 102 -11.74 4.28 9.53
C ARG A 102 -10.79 3.22 10.05
N VAL A 103 -10.02 3.55 11.08
CA VAL A 103 -8.98 2.68 11.64
C VAL A 103 -9.38 2.23 13.03
N LEU A 104 -9.36 0.92 13.24
CA LEU A 104 -9.32 0.33 14.57
C LEU A 104 -7.87 0.09 14.96
N VAL A 105 -7.45 0.61 16.11
CA VAL A 105 -6.12 0.39 16.66
C VAL A 105 -6.19 -0.57 17.83
N LEU A 106 -5.43 -1.66 17.79
CA LEU A 106 -5.25 -2.57 18.92
C LEU A 106 -3.92 -2.28 19.60
N GLU A 107 -3.96 -1.76 20.82
CA GLU A 107 -2.76 -1.58 21.64
C GLU A 107 -2.52 -2.80 22.51
N VAL A 108 -1.55 -3.65 22.16
CA VAL A 108 -1.44 -4.99 22.77
C VAL A 108 -0.17 -5.17 23.60
N VAL A 109 0.91 -4.49 23.22
CA VAL A 109 2.25 -4.77 23.76
C VAL A 109 2.61 -3.89 24.95
N ASN A 110 3.08 -4.56 26.00
CA ASN A 110 3.90 -3.96 27.05
C ASN A 110 5.39 -4.22 26.79
N LYS A 111 6.23 -3.21 26.99
CA LYS A 111 7.70 -3.40 27.08
C LYS A 111 8.24 -2.63 28.28
N PRO A 112 8.19 -3.21 29.50
CA PRO A 112 8.71 -2.52 30.68
C PRO A 112 10.23 -2.28 30.62
N GLU A 113 10.97 -3.05 29.81
CA GLU A 113 12.43 -3.00 29.71
C GLU A 113 12.96 -2.22 28.49
N THR A 114 12.07 -1.71 27.62
CA THR A 114 12.46 -0.96 26.43
C THR A 114 11.66 0.32 26.37
N GLU A 115 12.33 1.44 26.11
CA GLU A 115 11.62 2.69 25.81
C GLU A 115 10.77 2.47 24.55
N ILE A 116 9.46 2.54 24.72
CA ILE A 116 8.49 2.46 23.64
C ILE A 116 7.73 3.77 23.59
N GLN A 117 7.45 4.24 22.39
CA GLN A 117 6.57 5.37 22.18
C GLN A 117 5.15 4.98 22.54
N SER A 118 4.39 5.93 23.09
CA SER A 118 2.96 5.71 23.32
C SER A 118 2.21 5.68 21.98
N ILE A 119 1.09 4.97 21.93
CA ILE A 119 0.29 4.91 20.69
C ILE A 119 -0.30 6.29 20.39
N GLU A 120 -0.59 7.07 21.43
CA GLU A 120 -1.06 8.46 21.34
C GLU A 120 -0.05 9.42 20.71
N GLU A 121 1.26 9.16 20.86
CA GLU A 121 2.32 9.93 20.19
C GLU A 121 2.49 9.51 18.73
N LEU A 122 2.40 8.21 18.42
CA LEU A 122 2.64 7.68 17.08
C LEU A 122 1.49 7.94 16.10
N LEU A 123 0.23 7.78 16.55
CA LEU A 123 -0.93 7.82 15.66
C LEU A 123 -1.08 9.15 14.91
N PRO A 124 -1.00 10.33 15.55
CA PRO A 124 -1.12 11.60 14.82
C PRO A 124 -0.03 11.76 13.77
N GLY A 125 1.20 11.34 14.08
CA GLY A 125 2.32 11.40 13.15
C GLY A 125 2.13 10.46 11.96
N LEU A 126 1.62 9.24 12.19
CA LEU A 126 1.34 8.27 11.14
C LEU A 126 0.21 8.74 10.21
N VAL A 127 -0.89 9.24 10.78
CA VAL A 127 -1.98 9.85 10.00
C VAL A 127 -1.47 11.05 9.18
N ALA A 128 -0.64 11.91 9.77
CA ALA A 128 -0.04 13.05 9.08
C ALA A 128 0.89 12.61 7.93
N ALA A 129 1.73 11.60 8.15
CA ALA A 129 2.65 11.10 7.13
C ALA A 129 1.91 10.48 5.93
N PHE A 130 0.82 9.74 6.16
CA PHE A 130 -0.03 9.25 5.07
C PHE A 130 -0.73 10.38 4.32
N ALA A 131 -1.27 11.36 5.04
CA ALA A 131 -1.87 12.53 4.43
C ALA A 131 -0.86 13.27 3.55
N GLU A 132 0.32 13.59 4.08
CA GLU A 132 1.39 14.26 3.34
C GLU A 132 1.86 13.43 2.15
N GLY A 133 2.07 12.12 2.33
CA GLY A 133 2.43 11.21 1.23
C GLY A 133 1.39 11.17 0.12
N SER A 134 0.11 11.39 0.42
CA SER A 134 -0.97 11.36 -0.57
C SER A 134 -1.18 12.65 -1.35
N ARG A 135 -0.36 13.67 -1.13
CA ARG A 135 -0.39 14.95 -1.86
C ARG A 135 0.39 14.79 -3.17
N TYR A 136 -0.31 14.48 -4.24
CA TYR A 136 0.34 14.28 -5.54
C TYR A 136 1.19 15.50 -5.92
N HIS A 137 2.49 15.27 -6.08
CA HIS A 137 3.52 16.29 -6.33
C HIS A 137 3.56 17.43 -5.29
N GLY A 138 3.21 17.15 -4.04
CA GLY A 138 3.18 18.13 -2.93
C GLY A 138 4.50 18.84 -2.67
N TYR A 139 5.64 18.20 -2.97
CA TYR A 139 6.97 18.79 -2.95
C TYR A 139 7.14 19.95 -3.95
N SER A 140 6.32 20.00 -5.00
CA SER A 140 6.36 21.04 -6.05
C SER A 140 5.15 21.97 -6.02
N ASP A 141 3.99 21.47 -5.61
CA ASP A 141 2.77 22.26 -5.41
C ASP A 141 2.37 22.26 -3.92
N PRO A 142 2.67 23.32 -3.17
CA PRO A 142 2.31 23.41 -1.75
C PRO A 142 0.78 23.48 -1.52
N ASN A 143 -0.04 23.64 -2.57
CA ASN A 143 -1.50 23.61 -2.48
C ASN A 143 -2.09 22.26 -2.90
N ALA A 144 -1.27 21.27 -3.25
CA ALA A 144 -1.77 19.92 -3.49
C ALA A 144 -2.50 19.42 -2.24
N GLU A 145 -3.75 19.01 -2.39
CA GLU A 145 -4.57 18.54 -1.26
C GLU A 145 -4.26 17.06 -0.95
N PRO A 146 -4.23 16.66 0.33
CA PRO A 146 -4.06 15.27 0.70
C PRO A 146 -5.29 14.45 0.32
N PHE A 147 -5.06 13.34 -0.40
CA PHE A 147 -6.12 12.45 -0.83
C PHE A 147 -6.48 11.38 0.20
N LEU A 148 -5.53 10.87 0.99
CA LEU A 148 -5.74 9.86 2.02
C LEU A 148 -5.71 10.51 3.41
N GLN A 149 -6.81 10.42 4.16
CA GLN A 149 -6.93 11.02 5.49
C GLN A 149 -7.56 10.03 6.48
N TYR A 150 -6.73 9.12 7.01
CA TYR A 150 -7.15 8.15 8.01
C TYR A 150 -7.89 8.79 9.19
N GLN A 151 -8.98 8.15 9.61
CA GLN A 151 -9.76 8.50 10.79
C GLN A 151 -9.59 7.41 11.83
N ILE A 152 -8.99 7.71 12.99
CA ILE A 152 -8.92 6.75 14.09
C ILE A 152 -10.32 6.64 14.70
N ASP A 153 -11.00 5.52 14.45
CA ASP A 153 -12.32 5.26 15.03
C ASP A 153 -12.19 4.94 16.52
N LYS A 154 -11.28 4.03 16.84
CA LYS A 154 -11.10 3.53 18.20
C LYS A 154 -9.69 3.02 18.45
N VAL A 155 -9.19 3.29 19.65
CA VAL A 155 -8.02 2.60 20.23
C VAL A 155 -8.51 1.67 21.32
N VAL A 156 -8.19 0.39 21.20
CA VAL A 156 -8.54 -0.65 22.17
C VAL A 156 -7.28 -1.06 22.91
N ASP A 157 -7.22 -0.72 24.20
CA ASP A 157 -6.14 -1.16 25.10
C ASP A 157 -6.36 -2.62 25.49
N LEU A 158 -5.56 -3.49 24.88
CA LEU A 158 -5.48 -4.92 25.12
C LEU A 158 -4.22 -5.31 25.90
N ARG A 159 -3.46 -4.34 26.43
CA ARG A 159 -2.23 -4.63 27.15
C ARG A 159 -2.50 -5.46 28.40
N ASP A 160 -1.54 -6.31 28.75
CA ASP A 160 -1.65 -7.12 29.95
C ASP A 160 -1.56 -6.24 31.22
N PRO A 161 -2.53 -6.31 32.15
CA PRO A 161 -2.55 -5.45 33.34
C PRO A 161 -1.49 -5.82 34.39
N SER A 162 -0.89 -7.01 34.30
CA SER A 162 0.23 -7.42 35.16
C SER A 162 1.58 -6.90 34.65
N GLY A 163 1.62 -6.35 33.43
CA GLY A 163 2.84 -5.89 32.76
C GLY A 163 3.55 -6.96 31.95
N ALA A 164 2.92 -8.14 31.75
CA ALA A 164 3.43 -9.13 30.80
C ALA A 164 3.49 -8.55 29.39
N ALA A 165 4.45 -9.00 28.57
CA ALA A 165 4.67 -8.42 27.24
C ALA A 165 3.43 -8.47 26.33
N TYR A 166 2.67 -9.56 26.44
CA TYR A 166 1.38 -9.77 25.79
C TYR A 166 0.40 -10.34 26.81
N PRO A 167 -0.92 -10.08 26.66
CA PRO A 167 -1.92 -10.71 27.49
C PRO A 167 -2.07 -12.20 27.18
N ASP A 168 -2.50 -13.00 28.15
CA ASP A 168 -2.67 -14.45 28.00
C ASP A 168 -3.68 -14.87 26.91
N PHE A 169 -4.59 -13.97 26.53
CA PHE A 169 -5.56 -14.20 25.45
C PHE A 169 -5.02 -13.85 24.07
N TRP A 170 -3.88 -13.16 23.97
CA TRP A 170 -3.30 -12.86 22.66
C TRP A 170 -2.82 -14.17 22.03
N PRO A 171 -3.04 -14.37 20.72
CA PRO A 171 -2.66 -15.62 20.09
C PRO A 171 -1.18 -15.94 20.32
N PRO A 172 -0.86 -17.22 20.56
CA PRO A 172 0.51 -17.62 20.78
C PRO A 172 1.35 -17.44 19.51
N GLU A 173 2.66 -17.31 19.72
CA GLU A 173 3.64 -17.38 18.65
C GLU A 173 3.60 -18.75 17.95
N THR A 174 3.90 -18.70 16.66
CA THR A 174 4.02 -19.83 15.74
C THR A 174 5.28 -19.62 14.90
N PRO A 175 5.81 -20.66 14.23
CA PRO A 175 6.97 -20.51 13.35
C PRO A 175 6.77 -19.52 12.19
N ASN A 176 5.51 -19.18 11.85
CA ASN A 176 5.14 -18.30 10.75
C ASN A 176 4.48 -17.00 11.25
N GLY A 177 4.78 -16.56 12.47
CA GLY A 177 4.14 -15.40 13.12
C GLY A 177 3.16 -15.84 14.19
N TRP A 178 1.89 -15.48 14.10
CA TRP A 178 0.86 -15.88 15.06
C TRP A 178 -0.47 -16.13 14.36
N ASP A 179 -1.36 -16.82 15.06
CA ASP A 179 -2.66 -17.21 14.52
C ASP A 179 -3.62 -16.03 14.43
N VAL A 180 -3.58 -15.35 13.30
CA VAL A 180 -4.35 -14.13 13.03
C VAL A 180 -5.86 -14.33 13.01
N GLY A 181 -6.30 -15.54 12.62
CA GLY A 181 -7.71 -15.89 12.53
C GLY A 181 -8.41 -15.82 13.89
N GLU A 182 -7.68 -15.92 15.00
CA GLU A 182 -8.22 -15.73 16.35
C GLU A 182 -8.88 -14.35 16.54
N LEU A 183 -8.35 -13.29 15.91
CA LEU A 183 -8.95 -11.95 16.01
C LEU A 183 -10.34 -11.86 15.38
N PHE A 184 -10.66 -12.79 14.49
CA PHE A 184 -11.90 -12.81 13.71
C PHE A 184 -12.98 -13.68 14.35
N THR A 185 -12.69 -14.30 15.50
CA THR A 185 -13.65 -15.18 16.19
C THR A 185 -14.68 -14.41 17.01
N GLU A 186 -15.86 -15.00 17.20
CA GLU A 186 -16.87 -14.54 18.17
C GLU A 186 -16.29 -14.44 19.59
N GLY A 187 -15.36 -15.34 19.96
CA GLY A 187 -14.71 -15.32 21.27
C GLY A 187 -13.81 -14.10 21.49
N PHE A 188 -13.28 -13.51 20.41
CA PHE A 188 -12.46 -12.31 20.47
C PHE A 188 -13.30 -11.02 20.36
N ALA A 189 -14.46 -11.05 19.70
CA ALA A 189 -15.33 -9.89 19.47
C ALA A 189 -15.59 -8.99 20.70
N PRO A 190 -15.88 -9.52 21.92
CA PRO A 190 -16.07 -8.68 23.11
C PRO A 190 -14.87 -7.80 23.46
N ARG A 191 -13.66 -8.19 23.05
CA ARG A 191 -12.43 -7.42 23.29
C ARG A 191 -12.33 -6.20 22.37
N LEU A 192 -12.92 -6.27 21.18
CA LEU A 192 -13.00 -5.12 20.26
C LEU A 192 -13.99 -4.07 20.80
N GLY A 193 -15.01 -4.53 21.53
CA GLY A 193 -15.96 -3.68 22.25
C GLY A 193 -16.92 -2.91 21.34
N TYR A 194 -17.30 -3.52 20.20
CA TYR A 194 -18.39 -3.04 19.35
C TYR A 194 -19.62 -3.89 19.61
N GLU A 195 -20.58 -3.34 20.37
CA GLU A 195 -21.86 -4.02 20.60
C GLU A 195 -22.66 -4.08 19.29
N ASP A 196 -23.35 -5.19 19.02
CA ASP A 196 -24.23 -5.28 17.86
C ASP A 196 -25.52 -4.48 18.13
N PRO A 197 -25.81 -3.41 17.35
CA PRO A 197 -27.05 -2.65 17.52
C PRO A 197 -28.31 -3.48 17.25
N ASP A 198 -28.20 -4.57 16.47
CA ASP A 198 -29.32 -5.43 16.10
C ASP A 198 -29.49 -6.62 17.05
N ALA A 199 -28.50 -6.89 17.91
CA ALA A 199 -28.49 -8.00 18.88
C ALA A 199 -27.94 -7.55 20.24
N PRO A 200 -28.78 -6.96 21.12
CA PRO A 200 -28.32 -6.43 22.41
C PRO A 200 -27.63 -7.48 23.30
N GLY A 201 -26.39 -7.18 23.69
CA GLY A 201 -25.55 -8.07 24.52
C GLY A 201 -24.59 -8.94 23.71
N GLU A 202 -24.66 -8.90 22.38
CA GLU A 202 -23.69 -9.50 21.47
C GLU A 202 -22.69 -8.45 20.98
N PHE A 203 -21.55 -8.92 20.48
CA PHE A 203 -20.47 -8.07 19.97
C PHE A 203 -20.15 -8.47 18.54
N LEU A 204 -19.88 -7.47 17.70
CA LEU A 204 -19.49 -7.65 16.31
C LEU A 204 -18.10 -8.28 16.21
N THR A 205 -18.00 -9.32 15.39
CA THR A 205 -16.72 -9.91 14.96
C THR A 205 -15.95 -8.95 14.06
N MET A 206 -14.63 -9.18 13.91
CA MET A 206 -13.81 -8.35 13.03
C MET A 206 -14.33 -8.32 11.59
N CYS A 207 -14.77 -9.44 11.02
CA CYS A 207 -15.36 -9.42 9.67
C CYS A 207 -16.60 -8.55 9.61
N GLU A 208 -17.50 -8.62 10.60
CA GLU A 208 -18.68 -7.74 10.60
C GLU A 208 -18.31 -6.26 10.71
N LEU A 209 -17.23 -5.90 11.40
CA LEU A 209 -16.74 -4.51 11.43
C LEU A 209 -16.32 -4.03 10.04
N PHE A 210 -15.56 -4.86 9.31
CA PHE A 210 -15.14 -4.56 7.93
C PHE A 210 -16.32 -4.54 6.96
N GLU A 211 -17.17 -5.56 7.00
CA GLU A 211 -18.32 -5.72 6.09
C GLU A 211 -19.41 -4.66 6.31
N ARG A 212 -19.61 -4.19 7.56
CA ARG A 212 -20.52 -3.08 7.86
C ARG A 212 -19.86 -1.71 7.63
N GLY A 213 -18.55 -1.65 7.32
CA GLY A 213 -17.81 -0.41 7.11
C GLY A 213 -17.64 0.45 8.37
N LEU A 214 -17.66 -0.20 9.54
CA LEU A 214 -17.31 0.43 10.82
C LEU A 214 -15.79 0.61 10.92
N VAL A 215 -15.04 -0.31 10.32
CA VAL A 215 -13.59 -0.30 10.21
C VAL A 215 -13.21 -0.56 8.75
N ASN A 216 -12.21 0.14 8.24
CA ASN A 216 -11.64 -0.04 6.90
C ASN A 216 -10.19 -0.55 6.96
N GLU A 217 -9.51 -0.39 8.09
CA GLU A 217 -8.15 -0.90 8.30
C GLU A 217 -7.89 -1.18 9.80
N LEU A 218 -7.08 -2.21 10.07
CA LEU A 218 -6.70 -2.61 11.42
C LEU A 218 -5.24 -2.28 11.68
N TRP A 219 -4.95 -1.42 12.65
CA TRP A 219 -3.58 -1.15 13.07
C TRP A 219 -3.29 -1.85 14.40
N ILE A 220 -2.20 -2.59 14.49
CA ILE A 220 -1.87 -3.35 15.69
C ILE A 220 -0.51 -2.91 16.18
N SER A 221 -0.47 -2.41 17.41
CA SER A 221 0.79 -2.10 18.05
C SER A 221 1.44 -3.39 18.55
N ALA A 222 2.27 -4.00 17.71
CA ALA A 222 3.00 -5.22 18.01
C ALA A 222 4.50 -4.93 18.15
N GLU A 223 5.24 -5.90 18.72
CA GLU A 223 6.69 -5.87 18.74
C GLU A 223 7.22 -6.57 17.49
N SER A 224 8.21 -5.97 16.82
CA SER A 224 9.01 -6.64 15.79
C SER A 224 9.63 -7.93 16.33
N GLY A 225 9.38 -9.05 15.66
CA GLY A 225 9.88 -10.36 16.08
C GLY A 225 8.80 -11.42 15.99
N VAL A 226 8.57 -12.13 17.09
CA VAL A 226 7.91 -13.44 17.08
C VAL A 226 6.38 -13.43 17.09
N ARG A 227 5.74 -12.30 17.46
CA ARG A 227 4.28 -12.12 17.38
C ARG A 227 3.91 -10.86 16.61
N ASN A 228 4.75 -10.47 15.65
CA ASN A 228 4.49 -9.31 14.79
C ASN A 228 3.53 -9.68 13.65
N ILE A 229 3.05 -8.64 12.96
CA ILE A 229 2.24 -8.78 11.73
C ILE A 229 3.16 -8.77 10.50
N TYR A 230 4.47 -8.98 10.68
CA TYR A 230 5.49 -8.82 9.64
C TYR A 230 5.24 -7.57 8.79
N GLU A 231 5.24 -6.39 9.45
CA GLU A 231 4.95 -5.08 8.85
C GLU A 231 3.49 -4.90 8.39
N ASN A 232 2.99 -5.76 7.51
CA ASN A 232 1.59 -5.78 7.05
C ASN A 232 1.15 -7.19 6.63
N GLN A 233 -0.14 -7.44 6.78
CA GLN A 233 -0.84 -8.64 6.32
C GLN A 233 -2.21 -8.22 5.80
N SER A 234 -2.69 -8.86 4.74
CA SER A 234 -3.93 -8.44 4.08
C SER A 234 -4.69 -9.62 3.48
N HIS A 235 -6.02 -9.52 3.45
CA HIS A 235 -6.97 -10.34 2.71
C HIS A 235 -7.46 -9.44 1.59
N VAL A 236 -6.93 -9.55 0.38
CA VAL A 236 -7.24 -8.57 -0.68
C VAL A 236 -8.07 -9.22 -1.77
N GLN A 237 -9.23 -8.64 -2.07
CA GLN A 237 -10.08 -9.05 -3.19
C GLN A 237 -9.26 -9.05 -4.50
N VAL A 238 -9.32 -10.15 -5.24
CA VAL A 238 -8.68 -10.26 -6.56
C VAL A 238 -9.60 -9.68 -7.63
N TYR A 239 -9.02 -8.93 -8.56
CA TYR A 239 -9.70 -8.30 -9.67
C TYR A 239 -9.20 -8.85 -11.01
N ASP A 240 -10.05 -8.80 -12.04
CA ASP A 240 -9.65 -9.10 -13.41
C ASP A 240 -9.14 -7.86 -14.16
N GLU A 241 -8.87 -8.01 -15.46
CA GLU A 241 -8.34 -6.95 -16.32
C GLU A 241 -9.33 -5.79 -16.51
N ASP A 242 -10.64 -6.03 -16.35
CA ASP A 242 -11.69 -5.00 -16.41
C ASP A 242 -11.94 -4.36 -15.02
N LEU A 243 -11.08 -4.67 -14.05
CA LEU A 243 -11.24 -4.32 -12.64
C LEU A 243 -12.55 -4.85 -12.04
N GLU A 244 -13.15 -5.93 -12.57
CA GLU A 244 -14.27 -6.61 -11.92
C GLU A 244 -13.74 -7.55 -10.82
N PRO A 245 -14.40 -7.61 -9.64
CA PRO A 245 -13.99 -8.52 -8.59
C PRO A 245 -14.21 -9.97 -9.02
N VAL A 246 -13.18 -10.79 -8.90
CA VAL A 246 -13.28 -12.23 -9.13
C VAL A 246 -13.97 -12.86 -7.92
N ALA A 247 -15.21 -13.27 -8.10
CA ALA A 247 -16.07 -13.74 -7.01
C ALA A 247 -15.42 -14.83 -6.15
N GLY A 248 -15.31 -14.56 -4.84
CA GLY A 248 -14.74 -15.48 -3.86
C GLY A 248 -13.23 -15.69 -3.95
N SER A 249 -12.53 -14.86 -4.73
CA SER A 249 -11.08 -14.92 -4.86
C SER A 249 -10.42 -13.79 -4.07
N PHE A 250 -9.58 -14.18 -3.13
CA PHE A 250 -8.80 -13.27 -2.30
C PHE A 250 -7.33 -13.70 -2.31
N ASN A 251 -6.44 -12.72 -2.24
CA ASN A 251 -5.02 -12.90 -2.02
C ASN A 251 -4.72 -12.64 -0.54
N ASP A 252 -4.28 -13.69 0.16
CA ASP A 252 -3.96 -13.66 1.59
C ASP A 252 -2.51 -13.22 1.88
N CYS A 253 -1.78 -12.77 0.85
CA CYS A 253 -0.38 -12.39 0.91
C CYS A 253 -0.15 -11.06 0.19
N THR A 254 0.18 -10.02 0.94
CA THR A 254 0.69 -8.76 0.37
C THR A 254 2.19 -8.69 0.63
N ASN A 255 2.62 -8.36 1.84
CA ASN A 255 4.01 -8.54 2.28
C ASN A 255 4.14 -9.82 3.13
N GLY A 256 3.44 -9.84 4.26
CA GLY A 256 3.20 -11.05 5.03
C GLY A 256 1.99 -11.81 4.50
N CYS A 257 2.05 -13.13 4.57
CA CYS A 257 0.87 -13.98 4.42
C CYS A 257 0.15 -14.13 5.76
N TYR A 258 -1.18 -14.25 5.74
CA TYR A 258 -1.90 -14.69 6.92
C TYR A 258 -1.43 -16.09 7.35
N TYR A 259 -1.08 -16.20 8.62
CA TYR A 259 -1.08 -17.50 9.27
C TYR A 259 -2.42 -17.71 9.97
N ASP A 260 -3.36 -18.31 9.25
CA ASP A 260 -4.67 -18.72 9.79
C ASP A 260 -4.93 -20.20 9.45
N PRO A 261 -4.39 -21.13 10.26
CA PRO A 261 -4.51 -22.56 9.99
C PRO A 261 -5.95 -23.08 10.04
N SER A 262 -6.89 -22.28 10.55
CA SER A 262 -8.31 -22.65 10.66
C SER A 262 -9.21 -21.95 9.64
N HIS A 263 -8.66 -21.14 8.73
CA HIS A 263 -9.41 -20.42 7.69
C HIS A 263 -10.63 -19.65 8.23
N ARG A 264 -10.41 -18.85 9.27
CA ARG A 264 -11.40 -18.01 9.95
C ARG A 264 -11.53 -16.62 9.35
N VAL A 265 -10.47 -16.08 8.75
CA VAL A 265 -10.56 -14.84 7.97
C VAL A 265 -11.37 -15.15 6.72
N THR A 266 -12.67 -14.89 6.79
CA THR A 266 -13.68 -15.25 5.78
C THR A 266 -14.51 -14.05 5.36
N CYS A 267 -13.97 -12.85 5.57
CA CYS A 267 -14.68 -11.62 5.28
C CYS A 267 -14.95 -11.51 3.78
N SER A 268 -16.12 -11.02 3.42
CA SER A 268 -16.52 -10.83 2.01
C SER A 268 -15.94 -9.58 1.34
N VAL A 269 -15.07 -8.86 2.05
CA VAL A 269 -14.42 -7.62 1.61
C VAL A 269 -12.93 -7.66 1.96
N SER A 270 -12.15 -6.82 1.30
CA SER A 270 -10.73 -6.69 1.61
C SER A 270 -10.49 -6.28 3.06
N VAL A 271 -9.55 -6.95 3.71
CA VAL A 271 -9.05 -6.66 5.06
C VAL A 271 -7.59 -6.29 4.94
N ARG A 272 -7.20 -5.16 5.52
CA ARG A 272 -5.80 -4.77 5.64
C ARG A 272 -5.45 -4.58 7.09
N MET A 273 -4.28 -5.08 7.46
CA MET A 273 -3.74 -4.92 8.79
C MET A 273 -2.29 -4.45 8.72
N GLN A 274 -1.95 -3.55 9.64
CA GLN A 274 -0.64 -2.91 9.68
C GLN A 274 -0.04 -2.97 11.08
N GLU A 275 1.25 -3.25 11.13
CA GLU A 275 2.04 -3.16 12.36
C GLU A 275 2.37 -1.70 12.69
N ILE A 276 2.15 -1.31 13.95
CA ILE A 276 2.74 -0.13 14.56
C ILE A 276 3.84 -0.59 15.51
N ASN A 277 5.09 -0.53 15.05
CA ASN A 277 6.22 -0.89 15.88
C ASN A 277 6.53 0.22 16.89
N LYS A 278 6.12 0.05 18.14
CA LYS A 278 6.29 1.06 19.20
C LYS A 278 7.74 1.32 19.62
N THR A 279 8.69 0.49 19.21
CA THR A 279 10.14 0.77 19.40
C THR A 279 10.73 1.62 18.27
N ARG A 280 9.91 1.93 17.27
CA ARG A 280 10.25 2.66 16.07
C ARG A 280 9.31 3.84 15.88
N GLY A 281 9.66 4.72 14.96
CA GLY A 281 8.92 5.93 14.63
C GLY A 281 7.89 5.72 13.52
N VAL A 282 7.21 6.82 13.23
CA VAL A 282 6.21 6.96 12.17
C VAL A 282 6.69 6.40 10.83
N GLY A 283 7.95 6.65 10.48
CA GLY A 283 8.49 6.23 9.20
C GLY A 283 8.49 4.72 8.98
N CYS A 284 8.69 3.91 10.02
CA CYS A 284 8.56 2.45 9.92
C CYS A 284 7.10 2.01 9.70
N GLY A 285 6.13 2.76 10.23
CA GLY A 285 4.73 2.56 9.86
C GLY A 285 4.53 2.80 8.36
N THR A 286 4.95 3.95 7.83
CA THR A 286 4.80 4.22 6.39
C THR A 286 5.55 3.23 5.50
N HIS A 287 6.73 2.76 5.93
CA HIS A 287 7.50 1.71 5.27
C HIS A 287 6.68 0.42 5.16
N ALA A 288 6.10 -0.02 6.28
CA ALA A 288 5.26 -1.19 6.33
C ALA A 288 4.05 -1.09 5.39
N ALA A 289 3.39 0.07 5.31
CA ALA A 289 2.28 0.27 4.38
C ALA A 289 2.73 0.31 2.91
N GLY A 290 3.92 0.85 2.62
CA GLY A 290 4.47 0.85 1.27
C GLY A 290 4.60 -0.56 0.70
N HIS A 291 5.00 -1.53 1.52
CA HIS A 291 5.03 -2.92 1.09
C HIS A 291 3.65 -3.49 0.75
N ALA A 292 2.61 -3.15 1.54
CA ALA A 292 1.25 -3.56 1.20
C ALA A 292 0.85 -3.00 -0.17
N GLN A 293 1.19 -1.73 -0.43
CA GLN A 293 0.86 -1.03 -1.66
C GLN A 293 1.55 -1.64 -2.89
N GLU A 294 2.85 -1.93 -2.81
CA GLU A 294 3.59 -2.58 -3.91
C GLU A 294 2.96 -3.90 -4.32
N ASN A 295 2.48 -4.68 -3.34
CA ASN A 295 1.98 -6.02 -3.55
C ASN A 295 0.51 -6.08 -4.00
N LEU A 296 -0.22 -4.97 -3.98
CA LEU A 296 -1.55 -4.88 -4.62
C LEU A 296 -1.51 -5.24 -6.10
N ARG A 297 -0.34 -5.09 -6.75
CA ARG A 297 -0.12 -5.50 -8.15
C ARG A 297 -0.41 -6.98 -8.42
N PHE A 298 -0.35 -7.83 -7.40
CA PHE A 298 -0.67 -9.25 -7.55
C PHE A 298 -2.17 -9.56 -7.50
N SER A 299 -2.97 -8.65 -6.95
CA SER A 299 -4.43 -8.80 -6.86
C SER A 299 -5.17 -7.90 -7.85
N ILE A 300 -4.53 -6.85 -8.35
CA ILE A 300 -5.14 -5.80 -9.17
C ILE A 300 -4.33 -5.65 -10.48
N PRO A 301 -4.78 -6.25 -11.60
CA PRO A 301 -4.06 -6.22 -12.87
C PRO A 301 -3.73 -4.81 -13.37
N TYR A 302 -4.60 -3.83 -13.15
CA TYR A 302 -4.30 -2.44 -13.47
C TYR A 302 -3.01 -1.94 -12.80
N LEU A 303 -2.78 -2.28 -11.52
CA LEU A 303 -1.54 -1.92 -10.82
C LEU A 303 -0.35 -2.79 -11.25
N ARG A 304 -0.58 -4.05 -11.65
CA ARG A 304 0.48 -4.85 -12.31
C ARG A 304 1.04 -4.10 -13.51
N ASP A 305 0.17 -3.62 -14.38
CA ASP A 305 0.63 -3.04 -15.64
C ASP A 305 1.17 -1.62 -15.47
N ASN A 306 0.59 -0.85 -14.54
CA ASN A 306 0.93 0.56 -14.34
C ASN A 306 1.91 0.83 -13.20
N ALA A 307 2.09 -0.06 -12.22
CA ALA A 307 2.98 0.18 -11.09
C ALA A 307 4.31 -0.57 -11.18
N THR A 308 4.38 -1.65 -11.97
CA THR A 308 5.60 -2.45 -12.14
C THR A 308 6.78 -1.57 -12.55
N ARG A 309 6.61 -0.70 -13.54
CA ARG A 309 7.68 0.19 -13.98
C ARG A 309 8.03 1.28 -12.95
N PHE A 310 7.03 1.82 -12.25
CA PHE A 310 7.23 2.82 -11.19
C PHE A 310 8.12 2.26 -10.07
N TYR A 311 7.81 1.06 -9.58
CA TYR A 311 8.57 0.39 -8.52
C TYR A 311 9.87 -0.30 -9.01
N GLY A 312 10.08 -0.37 -10.32
CA GLY A 312 11.25 -1.03 -10.91
C GLY A 312 11.22 -2.56 -10.77
N PHE A 313 10.04 -3.15 -10.97
CA PHE A 313 9.76 -4.59 -10.92
C PHE A 313 9.84 -5.30 -12.28
N ASP A 314 10.55 -4.70 -13.24
CA ASP A 314 10.69 -5.17 -14.63
C ASP A 314 12.14 -5.06 -15.14
N LEU A 315 13.15 -5.12 -14.26
CA LEU A 315 14.55 -4.97 -14.65
C LEU A 315 15.03 -6.08 -15.60
N ASP A 316 14.47 -7.27 -15.50
CA ASP A 316 14.72 -8.38 -16.40
C ASP A 316 14.19 -8.13 -17.81
N THR A 317 12.98 -7.59 -17.94
CA THR A 317 12.37 -7.30 -19.24
C THR A 317 12.91 -6.00 -19.84
N ARG A 318 13.13 -4.96 -19.03
CA ARG A 318 13.58 -3.64 -19.48
C ARG A 318 15.07 -3.61 -19.83
N PHE A 319 15.89 -4.29 -19.04
CA PHE A 319 17.36 -4.25 -19.18
C PHE A 319 17.99 -5.62 -19.43
N GLY A 320 17.22 -6.71 -19.50
CA GLY A 320 17.77 -8.05 -19.72
C GLY A 320 18.50 -8.62 -18.52
N LEU A 321 18.21 -8.15 -17.29
CA LEU A 321 18.85 -8.64 -16.08
C LEU A 321 18.31 -10.02 -15.66
N SER A 322 19.03 -10.71 -14.77
CA SER A 322 18.66 -12.04 -14.27
C SER A 322 17.57 -12.04 -13.19
N SER A 323 17.07 -10.88 -12.81
CA SER A 323 16.00 -10.74 -11.82
C SER A 323 15.15 -9.51 -12.14
N PRO A 324 13.83 -9.55 -11.87
CA PRO A 324 12.93 -8.44 -12.18
C PRO A 324 13.16 -7.20 -11.32
N ASP A 325 13.86 -7.28 -10.19
CA ASP A 325 13.95 -6.15 -9.27
C ASP A 325 15.17 -6.19 -8.33
N LEU A 326 15.36 -5.11 -7.58
CA LEU A 326 16.44 -5.01 -6.60
C LEU A 326 16.20 -5.81 -5.31
N TYR A 327 15.02 -6.36 -5.05
CA TYR A 327 14.83 -7.27 -3.90
C TYR A 327 15.63 -8.56 -4.04
N ALA A 328 16.11 -8.87 -5.24
CA ALA A 328 17.07 -9.93 -5.49
C ALA A 328 18.40 -9.75 -4.75
N CYS A 329 18.72 -8.51 -4.36
CA CYS A 329 19.91 -8.20 -3.58
C CYS A 329 19.86 -8.80 -2.17
N SER A 330 21.00 -9.35 -1.72
CA SER A 330 21.14 -9.85 -0.34
C SER A 330 20.94 -8.72 0.69
N TYR A 331 20.39 -9.09 1.85
CA TYR A 331 20.36 -8.28 3.06
C TYR A 331 21.73 -8.20 3.76
N ASP A 332 22.71 -8.97 3.30
CA ASP A 332 24.07 -8.95 3.85
C ASP A 332 24.75 -7.58 3.69
N PRO A 333 25.66 -7.22 4.61
CA PRO A 333 26.39 -5.96 4.51
C PRO A 333 27.25 -5.92 3.24
N GLY A 334 26.85 -5.09 2.28
CA GLY A 334 27.58 -4.90 1.02
C GLY A 334 26.78 -4.07 0.01
N LEU A 335 27.46 -3.60 -1.03
CA LEU A 335 26.81 -2.90 -2.14
C LEU A 335 26.37 -3.95 -3.17
N CYS A 336 25.07 -4.14 -3.30
CA CYS A 336 24.50 -4.99 -4.34
C CYS A 336 24.76 -4.40 -5.73
N VAL A 337 24.60 -3.08 -5.85
CA VAL A 337 24.85 -2.34 -7.08
C VAL A 337 25.69 -1.09 -6.80
N GLU A 338 26.39 -0.60 -7.82
CA GLU A 338 27.12 0.67 -7.82
C GLU A 338 26.50 1.64 -8.82
N ARG A 339 26.73 2.93 -8.58
CA ARG A 339 26.19 4.06 -9.36
C ARG A 339 27.35 4.95 -9.86
N PRO A 340 28.13 4.51 -10.87
CA PRO A 340 29.29 5.27 -11.34
C PRO A 340 28.92 6.58 -12.06
N ALA A 341 27.67 6.70 -12.52
CA ALA A 341 27.06 7.93 -13.05
C ALA A 341 25.57 7.94 -12.71
N ALA A 342 24.90 9.09 -12.82
CA ALA A 342 23.49 9.23 -12.47
C ALA A 342 22.57 8.30 -13.30
N ASP A 343 22.94 8.06 -14.56
CA ASP A 343 22.23 7.22 -15.51
C ASP A 343 22.85 5.83 -15.68
N ARG A 344 23.67 5.36 -14.73
CA ARG A 344 24.39 4.09 -14.86
C ARG A 344 24.33 3.25 -13.59
N MET A 345 24.07 1.95 -13.76
CA MET A 345 24.07 0.95 -12.69
C MET A 345 24.98 -0.21 -13.05
N VAL A 346 25.79 -0.65 -12.09
CA VAL A 346 26.72 -1.78 -12.27
C VAL A 346 26.54 -2.75 -11.11
N SER A 347 26.60 -4.06 -11.36
CA SER A 347 26.83 -5.05 -10.30
C SER A 347 27.88 -6.07 -10.72
N ALA A 348 28.69 -6.50 -9.75
CA ALA A 348 29.81 -7.41 -9.98
C ALA A 348 29.74 -8.73 -9.21
N ALA A 349 29.12 -8.78 -8.01
CA ALA A 349 29.23 -9.96 -7.14
C ALA A 349 28.03 -10.27 -6.24
N LEU A 350 27.29 -9.26 -5.78
CA LEU A 350 26.19 -9.44 -4.82
C LEU A 350 24.81 -9.48 -5.48
N TRP A 351 24.73 -9.22 -6.79
CA TRP A 351 23.54 -9.47 -7.59
C TRP A 351 23.39 -10.96 -7.90
N PRO A 352 22.18 -11.53 -7.80
CA PRO A 352 21.96 -12.91 -8.18
C PRO A 352 22.04 -13.06 -9.70
N GLY A 353 23.01 -13.84 -10.18
CA GLY A 353 23.21 -14.11 -11.59
C GLY A 353 24.47 -13.42 -12.14
N ASP A 354 24.41 -13.04 -13.42
CA ASP A 354 25.58 -12.51 -14.11
C ASP A 354 25.83 -11.03 -13.75
N PRO A 355 27.10 -10.61 -13.63
CA PRO A 355 27.47 -9.21 -13.56
C PRO A 355 26.87 -8.40 -14.72
N PHE A 356 26.45 -7.16 -14.45
CA PHE A 356 25.89 -6.28 -15.47
C PHE A 356 26.45 -4.86 -15.36
N ASP A 357 26.34 -4.13 -16.47
CA ASP A 357 26.69 -2.73 -16.61
C ASP A 357 25.67 -2.06 -17.54
N VAL A 358 24.71 -1.35 -16.96
CA VAL A 358 23.57 -0.78 -17.66
C VAL A 358 23.69 0.74 -17.65
N ALA A 359 23.69 1.35 -18.83
CA ALA A 359 23.51 2.79 -19.03
C ALA A 359 22.04 3.13 -19.33
N GLY A 360 21.66 4.40 -19.24
CA GLY A 360 20.26 4.81 -19.38
C GLY A 360 19.39 4.40 -18.19
N TRP A 361 20.01 4.18 -17.02
CA TRP A 361 19.29 3.94 -15.78
C TRP A 361 18.49 5.19 -15.37
N GLY A 362 17.36 4.99 -14.71
CA GLY A 362 16.57 6.07 -14.10
C GLY A 362 15.13 6.17 -14.58
N ALA A 363 14.66 5.20 -15.35
CA ALA A 363 13.29 5.14 -15.85
C ALA A 363 12.26 4.55 -14.86
N ALA A 364 12.60 4.46 -13.57
CA ALA A 364 11.72 4.04 -12.46
C ALA A 364 11.84 5.04 -11.30
N CYS A 365 10.89 5.03 -10.37
CA CYS A 365 10.96 5.84 -9.15
C CYS A 365 11.81 5.17 -8.07
N GLY A 366 11.58 3.87 -7.85
CA GLY A 366 12.16 3.08 -6.78
C GLY A 366 11.07 2.35 -5.98
N ASN A 367 11.48 1.60 -4.97
CA ASN A 367 10.58 0.79 -4.16
C ASN A 367 10.84 1.02 -2.66
N VAL A 368 10.16 0.28 -1.79
CA VAL A 368 10.18 0.48 -0.34
C VAL A 368 11.59 0.34 0.22
N HIS A 369 12.41 -0.58 -0.32
CA HIS A 369 13.79 -0.79 0.15
C HIS A 369 14.83 0.02 -0.63
N PHE A 370 14.52 0.39 -1.87
CA PHE A 370 15.45 1.00 -2.80
C PHE A 370 14.90 2.32 -3.37
N PRO A 371 15.22 3.47 -2.74
CA PRO A 371 15.22 4.74 -3.45
C PRO A 371 16.02 4.68 -4.74
N ALA A 372 15.74 5.58 -5.68
CA ALA A 372 16.39 5.58 -6.99
C ALA A 372 17.94 5.50 -6.95
N ASN A 373 18.56 6.09 -5.93
CA ASN A 373 20.01 6.12 -5.74
C ASN A 373 20.58 5.08 -4.77
N ALA A 374 19.74 4.14 -4.30
CA ALA A 374 20.15 3.09 -3.40
C ALA A 374 21.13 2.11 -4.07
N ARG A 375 22.01 1.54 -3.24
CA ARG A 375 23.02 0.53 -3.65
C ARG A 375 22.83 -0.83 -2.96
N SER A 376 22.01 -0.86 -1.92
CA SER A 376 21.69 -2.02 -1.11
C SER A 376 20.30 -1.81 -0.49
N GLN A 377 19.75 -2.87 0.08
CA GLN A 377 18.52 -2.81 0.88
C GLN A 377 18.63 -1.68 1.91
N TYR A 378 17.60 -0.84 2.01
CA TYR A 378 17.47 0.25 2.99
C TYR A 378 18.52 1.39 2.89
N ASP A 379 19.17 1.60 1.73
CA ASP A 379 20.15 2.69 1.50
C ASP A 379 19.47 4.07 1.29
N TYR A 380 18.62 4.48 2.24
CA TYR A 380 17.78 5.70 2.17
C TYR A 380 18.56 7.02 2.13
N TYR A 381 19.74 7.02 2.71
CA TYR A 381 20.50 8.23 3.00
C TYR A 381 21.72 8.39 2.09
N SER A 382 21.76 7.63 0.99
CA SER A 382 22.79 7.77 -0.03
C SER A 382 22.79 9.19 -0.59
N SER A 383 23.96 9.83 -0.61
CA SER A 383 24.15 11.13 -1.27
C SER A 383 24.52 11.02 -2.73
N ILE A 384 24.58 9.79 -3.27
CA ILE A 384 24.89 9.56 -4.67
C ILE A 384 23.73 10.04 -5.53
N GLN A 385 24.04 10.56 -6.70
CA GLN A 385 23.05 10.97 -7.68
C GLN A 385 22.61 9.77 -8.51
N ALA A 386 21.31 9.66 -8.74
CA ALA A 386 20.73 8.79 -9.75
C ALA A 386 19.67 9.57 -10.53
N LEU A 387 19.48 9.27 -11.81
CA LEU A 387 18.28 9.70 -12.50
C LEU A 387 17.10 8.88 -12.00
N SER A 388 15.93 9.51 -11.93
CA SER A 388 14.67 8.90 -11.52
C SER A 388 13.52 9.48 -12.32
N SER A 389 12.49 8.66 -12.56
CA SER A 389 11.25 9.10 -13.18
C SER A 389 10.16 9.45 -12.17
N CYS A 390 10.43 9.45 -10.85
CA CYS A 390 9.44 9.75 -9.81
C CYS A 390 8.53 10.94 -10.16
N GLU A 391 9.14 12.09 -10.46
CA GLU A 391 8.43 13.36 -10.72
C GLU A 391 7.84 13.45 -12.14
N GLY A 392 8.26 12.55 -13.03
CA GLY A 392 7.86 12.53 -14.43
C GLY A 392 6.98 11.35 -14.81
N TYR A 393 6.60 10.50 -13.86
CA TYR A 393 6.08 9.17 -14.14
C TYR A 393 4.74 9.21 -14.86
N GLY A 394 4.68 8.54 -16.01
CA GLY A 394 3.52 8.51 -16.90
C GLY A 394 3.20 9.85 -17.57
N LEU A 395 4.00 10.91 -17.39
CA LEU A 395 3.69 12.24 -17.94
C LEU A 395 4.17 12.42 -19.39
N GLY A 396 5.04 11.55 -19.89
CA GLY A 396 5.54 11.62 -21.28
C GLY A 396 6.30 12.92 -21.62
N GLY A 397 6.79 13.65 -20.61
CA GLY A 397 7.48 14.94 -20.77
C GLY A 397 8.93 14.86 -21.25
N GLY A 398 9.47 13.64 -21.37
CA GLY A 398 10.82 13.35 -21.81
C GLY A 398 10.97 13.23 -23.33
N PRO A 399 12.20 12.99 -23.82
CA PRO A 399 12.45 12.77 -25.25
C PRO A 399 11.60 11.62 -25.80
N ASN A 400 11.08 11.80 -27.02
CA ASN A 400 10.24 10.79 -27.71
C ASN A 400 8.96 10.39 -26.96
N GLY A 401 8.49 11.19 -26.00
CA GLY A 401 7.31 10.87 -25.20
C GLY A 401 7.58 9.90 -24.05
N GLU A 402 8.85 9.64 -23.73
CA GLU A 402 9.23 8.92 -22.50
C GLU A 402 8.96 9.80 -21.27
N ASP A 403 9.01 9.20 -20.08
CA ASP A 403 8.93 9.97 -18.84
C ASP A 403 10.16 10.84 -18.67
N ALA A 404 9.94 12.10 -18.27
CA ALA A 404 11.06 12.96 -17.91
C ALA A 404 11.76 12.38 -16.68
N THR A 405 13.10 12.32 -16.72
CA THR A 405 13.90 11.94 -15.56
C THR A 405 14.56 13.16 -14.94
N THR A 406 14.59 13.19 -13.61
CA THR A 406 15.28 14.21 -12.82
C THR A 406 16.35 13.57 -11.94
N THR A 407 17.33 14.36 -11.52
CA THR A 407 18.36 13.87 -10.61
C THR A 407 17.78 13.73 -9.21
N PHE A 408 17.70 12.50 -8.73
CA PHE A 408 17.39 12.17 -7.34
C PHE A 408 18.65 12.17 -6.46
N THR A 409 18.50 12.73 -5.26
CA THR A 409 19.42 12.59 -4.12
C THR A 409 18.62 12.60 -2.82
N SER A 410 19.20 12.12 -1.72
CA SER A 410 18.56 12.17 -0.40
C SER A 410 18.14 13.59 0.03
N ALA A 411 18.69 14.65 -0.56
CA ALA A 411 18.29 16.04 -0.29
C ALA A 411 16.80 16.30 -0.60
N LEU A 412 16.21 15.56 -1.55
CA LEU A 412 14.77 15.69 -1.87
C LEU A 412 13.88 15.15 -0.74
N THR A 413 14.40 14.28 0.12
CA THR A 413 13.65 13.64 1.21
C THR A 413 14.03 14.18 2.59
N GLU A 414 15.04 15.06 2.69
CA GLU A 414 15.57 15.56 3.97
C GLU A 414 14.51 16.24 4.84
N ALA A 415 13.62 17.05 4.25
CA ALA A 415 12.57 17.73 4.98
C ALA A 415 11.57 16.71 5.59
N TYR A 416 11.17 15.71 4.81
CA TYR A 416 10.29 14.65 5.28
C TYR A 416 10.96 13.74 6.29
N GLU A 417 12.26 13.45 6.15
CA GLU A 417 13.00 12.66 7.12
C GLU A 417 13.13 13.39 8.47
N ALA A 418 13.20 14.73 8.46
CA ALA A 418 13.21 15.50 9.70
C ALA A 418 11.88 15.42 10.47
N GLU A 419 10.77 15.17 9.77
CA GLU A 419 9.42 15.13 10.35
C GLU A 419 8.91 13.69 10.61
N HIS A 420 9.18 12.80 9.67
CA HIS A 420 8.66 11.44 9.61
C HIS A 420 9.76 10.39 9.52
N GLY A 421 11.00 10.74 9.90
CA GLY A 421 12.13 9.82 9.80
C GLY A 421 11.97 8.53 10.59
N ASP A 422 12.96 7.65 10.39
CA ASP A 422 12.98 6.23 10.77
C ASP A 422 12.49 5.27 9.66
N CYS A 423 13.20 4.17 9.43
CA CYS A 423 12.98 3.22 8.31
C CYS A 423 12.81 3.86 6.92
N GLY A 424 13.41 5.03 6.67
CA GLY A 424 13.26 5.74 5.40
C GLY A 424 11.88 6.40 5.24
N GLY A 425 11.21 6.79 6.31
CA GLY A 425 9.90 7.46 6.24
C GLY A 425 9.89 8.71 5.35
N GLY A 426 11.00 9.48 5.30
CA GLY A 426 11.09 10.59 4.37
C GLY A 426 11.06 10.17 2.89
N TRP A 427 11.65 9.01 2.57
CA TRP A 427 11.56 8.40 1.26
C TRP A 427 10.14 7.89 0.97
N MET A 428 9.47 7.27 1.94
CA MET A 428 8.10 6.78 1.78
C MET A 428 7.11 7.90 1.47
N VAL A 429 7.24 9.05 2.15
CA VAL A 429 6.42 10.23 1.87
C VAL A 429 6.69 10.77 0.45
N TYR A 430 7.96 10.97 0.08
CA TYR A 430 8.30 11.47 -1.26
C TYR A 430 7.87 10.51 -2.38
N MET A 431 8.08 9.20 -2.20
CA MET A 431 7.63 8.18 -3.14
C MET A 431 6.11 8.21 -3.26
N GLY A 432 5.39 8.31 -2.14
CA GLY A 432 3.93 8.44 -2.12
C GLY A 432 3.45 9.66 -2.92
N GLN A 433 4.10 10.81 -2.76
CA GLN A 433 3.75 12.03 -3.50
C GLN A 433 4.04 11.91 -5.00
N SER A 434 4.91 10.99 -5.39
CA SER A 434 5.27 10.72 -6.78
C SER A 434 4.36 9.69 -7.45
N MET A 435 3.57 8.94 -6.68
CA MET A 435 2.59 8.01 -7.24
C MET A 435 1.41 8.77 -7.86
N PRO A 436 0.81 8.29 -8.97
CA PRO A 436 -0.40 8.87 -9.53
C PRO A 436 -1.48 9.07 -8.46
N GLY A 437 -1.79 10.33 -8.14
CA GLY A 437 -2.78 10.71 -7.14
C GLY A 437 -3.94 11.50 -7.75
N ARG A 438 -4.68 12.23 -6.91
CA ARG A 438 -5.80 13.07 -7.36
C ARG A 438 -5.32 14.14 -8.34
N GLY A 439 -6.04 14.25 -9.47
CA GLY A 439 -5.76 15.28 -10.48
C GLY A 439 -4.48 15.05 -11.27
N ASN A 440 -3.87 13.88 -11.17
CA ASN A 440 -2.69 13.54 -11.96
C ASN A 440 -2.97 13.66 -13.46
N GLN A 441 -1.91 13.91 -14.24
CA GLN A 441 -1.98 14.06 -15.70
C GLN A 441 -1.23 12.91 -16.40
N ALA A 442 -0.94 11.83 -15.67
CA ALA A 442 -0.22 10.70 -16.20
C ALA A 442 -1.10 9.88 -17.14
N THR A 443 -0.47 9.18 -18.08
CA THR A 443 -1.11 8.20 -18.94
C THR A 443 -0.77 6.79 -18.46
N ASP A 444 -1.77 5.92 -18.47
CA ASP A 444 -1.59 4.50 -18.19
C ASP A 444 -0.94 3.74 -19.36
N ALA A 445 -0.70 2.45 -19.16
CA ALA A 445 -0.08 1.55 -20.13
C ALA A 445 -0.88 1.42 -21.45
N GLU A 446 -2.18 1.73 -21.43
CA GLU A 446 -3.05 1.71 -22.61
C GLU A 446 -3.15 3.10 -23.29
N GLY A 447 -2.50 4.11 -22.70
CA GLY A 447 -2.52 5.50 -23.16
C GLY A 447 -3.75 6.28 -22.70
N GLY A 448 -4.57 5.71 -21.81
CA GLY A 448 -5.67 6.38 -21.14
C GLY A 448 -5.20 7.23 -19.95
N PRO A 449 -6.08 8.03 -19.32
CA PRO A 449 -5.75 8.74 -18.08
C PRO A 449 -5.43 7.77 -16.94
N MET A 450 -4.28 7.96 -16.28
CA MET A 450 -3.88 7.14 -15.14
C MET A 450 -4.81 7.35 -13.95
N LEU A 451 -5.31 6.24 -13.41
CA LEU A 451 -6.14 6.22 -12.21
C LEU A 451 -5.33 6.65 -10.98
N ASN A 452 -6.03 7.15 -9.97
CA ASN A 452 -5.42 7.48 -8.68
C ASN A 452 -5.05 6.17 -7.96
N TRP A 453 -3.86 6.03 -7.41
CA TRP A 453 -3.47 4.74 -6.83
C TRP A 453 -3.93 4.55 -5.37
N TRP A 454 -4.32 5.62 -4.69
CA TRP A 454 -4.73 5.57 -3.30
C TRP A 454 -6.04 4.81 -3.04
N PRO A 455 -7.10 4.89 -3.88
CA PRO A 455 -8.31 4.09 -3.70
C PRO A 455 -8.07 2.57 -3.76
N PHE A 456 -7.08 2.09 -4.53
CA PHE A 456 -6.80 0.65 -4.64
C PHE A 456 -6.37 0.02 -3.31
N LEU A 457 -5.94 0.80 -2.33
CA LEU A 457 -5.72 0.34 -0.96
C LEU A 457 -6.98 -0.24 -0.31
N PHE A 458 -8.17 0.06 -0.83
CA PHE A 458 -9.47 -0.35 -0.26
C PHE A 458 -10.36 -1.06 -1.27
N TYR A 459 -9.79 -1.44 -2.41
CA TYR A 459 -10.37 -2.39 -3.34
C TYR A 459 -10.38 -3.77 -2.70
#